data_AF-A0A4Q1UWQ7-F1
#
_entry.id   AF-A0A4Q1UWQ7-F1
#
_cell.length_a   1.000
_cell.length_b   1.000
_cell.length_c   1.000
_cell.angle_alpha   90.00
_cell.angle_beta   90.00
_cell.angle_gamma   90.00
#
_symmetry.space_group_name_H-M   'P 1'
#
loop_
_entity.id
_entity.type
_entity.pdbx_description
1 polymer ?
#
loop_
_entity_poly.entity_id
_entity_poly.type
_entity_poly.pdbx_seq_one_letter_code
_entity_poly.pdbx_strand_id
1 'polypeptide(L)'
;MKFRPLFLLAVGFTLVLGASSVSALTADEVNKAALCRDLRKKTTKPNPSILKAQVLLSRRGISPGMIDGLDGENYRKAIAQFRRQEMLGEGDAMDARTWLALGGDAAGDIVVEYEISAKDSNHHFAKRIPRDYARQARMKRLTYTSPREMAAQRFHMTEHTPSAPNPHPNLPQA
;
A
#
# COMPACT_ATOMS: atom_id res chain seq x y z
N MET A 1 60.00 -6.83 48.37
CA MET A 1 59.86 -6.26 47.00
C MET A 1 58.37 -6.19 46.67
N LYS A 2 57.88 -5.01 46.28
CA LYS A 2 56.46 -4.69 46.09
C LYS A 2 56.00 -5.09 44.68
N PHE A 3 54.86 -5.75 44.52
CA PHE A 3 54.14 -5.84 43.23
C PHE A 3 52.65 -5.58 43.43
N ARG A 4 52.11 -4.69 42.59
CA ARG A 4 50.78 -4.04 42.67
C ARG A 4 49.73 -4.89 41.95
N PRO A 5 48.46 -4.95 42.42
CA PRO A 5 47.40 -5.61 41.67
C PRO A 5 46.87 -4.73 40.53
N LEU A 6 46.66 -5.38 39.39
CA LEU A 6 46.21 -4.87 38.11
C LEU A 6 44.70 -4.53 38.16
N PHE A 7 44.33 -3.28 37.87
CA PHE A 7 42.95 -2.86 37.65
C PHE A 7 42.48 -3.37 36.29
N LEU A 8 41.45 -4.23 36.28
CA LEU A 8 40.73 -4.64 35.09
C LEU A 8 39.65 -3.59 34.77
N LEU A 9 39.86 -2.84 33.69
CA LEU A 9 38.91 -1.87 33.13
C LEU A 9 37.91 -2.63 32.23
N ALA A 10 36.67 -2.80 32.69
CA ALA A 10 35.59 -3.35 31.87
C ALA A 10 35.09 -2.27 30.89
N VAL A 11 35.38 -2.44 29.59
CA VAL A 11 34.81 -1.60 28.53
C VAL A 11 33.39 -2.09 28.26
N GLY A 12 32.40 -1.27 28.65
CA GLY A 12 30.99 -1.51 28.34
C GLY A 12 30.73 -1.37 26.85
N PHE A 13 30.31 -2.46 26.21
CA PHE A 13 29.85 -2.45 24.82
C PHE A 13 28.37 -2.04 24.79
N THR A 14 28.10 -0.76 24.56
CA THR A 14 26.75 -0.25 24.36
C THR A 14 26.24 -0.71 23.01
N LEU A 15 25.40 -1.76 23.02
CA LEU A 15 24.69 -2.23 21.84
C LEU A 15 23.58 -1.23 21.50
N VAL A 16 23.82 -0.35 20.53
CA VAL A 16 22.78 0.51 19.96
C VAL A 16 21.89 -0.38 19.06
N LEU A 17 20.71 -0.76 19.57
CA LEU A 17 19.64 -1.32 18.74
C LEU A 17 19.12 -0.20 17.82
N GLY A 18 19.64 -0.13 16.60
CA GLY A 18 19.03 0.67 15.54
C GLY A 18 17.67 0.07 15.19
N ALA A 19 16.58 0.77 15.56
CA ALA A 19 15.26 0.47 15.05
C ALA A 19 15.28 0.67 13.53
N SER A 20 15.38 -0.42 12.78
CA SER A 20 15.23 -0.38 11.33
C SER A 20 13.76 -0.12 11.04
N SER A 21 13.41 1.13 10.76
CA SER A 21 12.12 1.48 10.19
C SER A 21 11.96 0.67 8.91
N VAL A 22 10.93 -0.18 8.85
CA VAL A 22 10.49 -0.76 7.57
C VAL A 22 10.05 0.43 6.73
N SER A 23 10.91 0.88 5.81
CA SER A 23 10.59 1.99 4.92
C SER A 23 9.40 1.60 4.06
N ALA A 24 8.28 2.23 4.37
CA ALA A 24 7.13 2.35 3.52
C ALA A 24 7.49 2.84 2.12
N LEU A 25 6.76 2.40 1.08
CA LEU A 25 6.80 3.06 -0.21
C LEU A 25 6.37 4.53 -0.06
N THR A 26 7.18 5.44 -0.57
CA THR A 26 6.88 6.88 -0.59
C THR A 26 6.04 7.25 -1.82
N ALA A 27 5.26 8.32 -1.72
CA ALA A 27 4.49 8.83 -2.86
C ALA A 27 5.40 9.17 -4.05
N ASP A 28 6.57 9.75 -3.78
CA ASP A 28 7.58 10.08 -4.78
C ASP A 28 8.12 8.85 -5.52
N GLU A 29 8.46 7.78 -4.79
CA GLU A 29 8.91 6.52 -5.39
C GLU A 29 7.85 5.91 -6.31
N VAL A 30 6.57 6.01 -5.92
CA VAL A 30 5.47 5.53 -6.75
C VAL A 30 5.24 6.44 -7.96
N ASN A 31 5.13 7.76 -7.77
CA ASN A 31 4.83 8.71 -8.83
C ASN A 31 5.92 8.69 -9.92
N LYS A 32 7.20 8.57 -9.51
CA LYS A 32 8.36 8.50 -10.41
C LYS A 32 8.70 7.09 -10.89
N ALA A 33 7.91 6.09 -10.51
CA ALA A 33 8.18 4.71 -10.91
C ALA A 33 8.12 4.55 -12.43
N ALA A 34 9.16 3.94 -12.99
CA ALA A 34 9.21 3.44 -14.35
C ALA A 34 8.89 1.94 -14.39
N LEU A 35 8.73 1.37 -15.58
CA LEU A 35 8.49 -0.06 -15.76
C LEU A 35 9.53 -0.91 -15.01
N CYS A 36 9.07 -1.72 -14.05
CA CYS A 36 9.94 -2.73 -13.44
C CYS A 36 10.15 -3.90 -14.41
N ARG A 37 11.42 -4.18 -14.73
CA ARG A 37 11.80 -5.28 -15.62
C ARG A 37 11.92 -6.64 -14.92
N ASP A 38 11.87 -6.68 -13.59
CA ASP A 38 12.07 -7.89 -12.78
C ASP A 38 10.80 -8.31 -12.03
N LEU A 39 9.73 -8.60 -12.78
CA LEU A 39 8.43 -8.99 -12.22
C LEU A 39 8.28 -10.51 -11.98
N ARG A 40 9.27 -11.33 -12.36
CA ARG A 40 9.13 -12.80 -12.32
C ARG A 40 9.41 -13.43 -10.97
N LYS A 41 9.98 -12.67 -10.02
CA LYS A 41 10.10 -13.13 -8.63
C LYS A 41 8.87 -12.70 -7.85
N LYS A 42 8.09 -13.66 -7.38
CA LYS A 42 7.02 -13.41 -6.42
C LYS A 42 7.65 -12.86 -5.14
N THR A 43 7.59 -11.55 -4.96
CA THR A 43 8.08 -10.90 -3.73
C THR A 43 6.90 -10.51 -2.86
N THR A 44 7.10 -10.60 -1.55
CA THR A 44 6.14 -10.11 -0.55
C THR A 44 6.27 -8.60 -0.32
N LYS A 45 7.22 -7.93 -0.99
CA LYS A 45 7.46 -6.49 -0.84
C LYS A 45 6.71 -5.72 -1.93
N PRO A 46 5.94 -4.69 -1.57
CA PRO A 46 5.33 -3.79 -2.55
C PRO A 46 6.36 -3.19 -3.51
N ASN A 47 6.04 -3.18 -4.80
CA ASN A 47 6.84 -2.56 -5.85
C ASN A 47 6.15 -1.26 -6.34
N PRO A 48 6.86 -0.12 -6.37
CA PRO A 48 6.26 1.16 -6.75
C PRO A 48 5.66 1.15 -8.17
N SER A 49 6.30 0.47 -9.13
CA SER A 49 5.82 0.41 -10.52
C SER A 49 4.55 -0.44 -10.67
N ILE A 50 4.42 -1.51 -9.87
CA ILE A 50 3.21 -2.32 -9.83
C ILE A 50 2.08 -1.51 -9.22
N LEU A 51 2.34 -0.81 -8.11
CA LEU A 51 1.35 0.05 -7.49
C LEU A 51 0.87 1.13 -8.47
N LYS A 52 1.80 1.74 -9.21
CA LYS A 52 1.47 2.69 -10.27
C LYS A 52 0.60 2.09 -11.35
N ALA A 53 0.95 0.91 -11.86
CA ALA A 53 0.13 0.21 -12.83
C ALA A 53 -1.27 -0.13 -12.30
N GLN A 54 -1.39 -0.61 -11.05
CA GLN A 54 -2.69 -0.91 -10.42
C GLN A 54 -3.58 0.34 -10.36
N VAL A 55 -3.03 1.50 -9.97
CA VAL A 55 -3.78 2.76 -9.97
C VAL A 55 -4.21 3.16 -11.39
N LEU A 56 -3.32 3.06 -12.37
CA LEU A 56 -3.64 3.42 -13.76
C LEU A 56 -4.70 2.49 -14.37
N LEU A 57 -4.63 1.18 -14.12
CA LEU A 57 -5.65 0.21 -14.53
C LEU A 57 -7.01 0.52 -13.89
N SER A 58 -7.02 0.82 -12.58
CA SER A 58 -8.22 1.23 -11.85
C SER A 58 -8.87 2.49 -12.46
N ARG A 59 -8.05 3.48 -12.85
CA ARG A 59 -8.52 4.69 -13.55
C ARG A 59 -9.11 4.41 -14.94
N ARG A 60 -8.75 3.29 -15.57
CA ARG A 60 -9.35 2.80 -16.82
C ARG A 60 -10.61 1.95 -16.60
N GLY A 61 -11.09 1.82 -15.35
CA GLY A 61 -12.23 0.99 -15.00
C GLY A 61 -11.93 -0.52 -14.99
N ILE A 62 -10.65 -0.89 -15.01
CA ILE A 62 -10.19 -2.29 -14.96
C ILE A 62 -9.68 -2.55 -13.55
N SER A 63 -10.45 -3.29 -12.75
CA SER A 63 -10.06 -3.55 -11.37
C SER A 63 -8.84 -4.47 -11.30
N PRO A 64 -7.71 -4.04 -10.70
CA PRO A 64 -6.58 -4.92 -10.39
C PRO A 64 -6.80 -5.76 -9.13
N GLY A 65 -7.98 -5.67 -8.51
CA GLY A 65 -8.20 -6.04 -7.13
C GLY A 65 -7.71 -4.94 -6.18
N MET A 66 -6.84 -5.32 -5.25
CA MET A 66 -6.31 -4.44 -4.21
C MET A 66 -5.10 -3.66 -4.73
N ILE A 67 -5.01 -2.37 -4.39
CA ILE A 67 -3.85 -1.53 -4.70
C ILE A 67 -2.83 -1.70 -3.57
N ASP A 68 -1.92 -2.64 -3.75
CA ASP A 68 -0.93 -3.10 -2.76
C ASP A 68 0.52 -3.15 -3.30
N GLY A 69 0.71 -2.88 -4.59
CA GLY A 69 2.01 -2.97 -5.25
C GLY A 69 2.53 -4.40 -5.46
N LEU A 70 1.68 -5.42 -5.38
CA LEU A 70 2.08 -6.82 -5.54
C LEU A 70 1.65 -7.40 -6.89
N ASP A 71 2.48 -8.29 -7.45
CA ASP A 71 2.17 -9.05 -8.66
C ASP A 71 1.22 -10.23 -8.36
N GLY A 72 -0.02 -9.89 -8.03
CA GLY A 72 -1.10 -10.82 -7.73
C GLY A 72 -1.86 -11.30 -8.96
N GLU A 73 -2.68 -12.34 -8.78
CA GLU A 73 -3.50 -12.92 -9.85
C GLU A 73 -4.50 -11.92 -10.44
N ASN A 74 -5.16 -11.11 -9.60
CA ASN A 74 -6.10 -10.09 -10.07
C ASN A 74 -5.41 -8.99 -10.88
N TYR A 75 -4.18 -8.63 -10.50
CA TYR A 75 -3.36 -7.68 -11.26
C TYR A 75 -3.03 -8.23 -12.66
N ARG A 76 -2.60 -9.49 -12.77
CA ARG A 76 -2.35 -10.16 -14.07
C ARG A 76 -3.61 -10.26 -14.93
N LYS A 77 -4.76 -10.59 -14.34
CA LYS A 77 -6.06 -10.60 -15.04
C LYS A 77 -6.42 -9.21 -15.58
N ALA A 78 -6.19 -8.16 -14.79
CA ALA A 78 -6.40 -6.78 -15.22
C ALA A 78 -5.49 -6.40 -16.38
N ILE A 79 -4.21 -6.79 -16.35
CA ILE A 79 -3.28 -6.59 -17.47
C ILE A 79 -3.79 -7.30 -18.73
N ALA A 80 -4.17 -8.57 -18.61
CA ALA A 80 -4.67 -9.33 -19.75
C ALA A 80 -5.93 -8.69 -20.36
N GLN A 81 -6.83 -8.17 -19.52
CA GLN A 81 -7.99 -7.42 -19.98
C GLN A 81 -7.58 -6.13 -20.70
N PHE A 82 -6.70 -5.33 -20.11
CA PHE A 82 -6.21 -4.08 -20.70
C PHE A 82 -5.56 -4.33 -22.06
N ARG A 83 -4.69 -5.33 -22.18
CA ARG A 83 -4.05 -5.71 -23.44
C ARG A 83 -5.05 -6.09 -24.53
N ARG A 84 -6.14 -6.78 -24.19
CA ARG A 84 -7.23 -7.07 -25.13
C ARG A 84 -7.97 -5.81 -25.57
N GLN A 85 -8.26 -4.89 -24.64
CA GLN A 85 -8.93 -3.62 -24.95
C GLN A 85 -8.07 -2.73 -25.86
N GLU A 86 -6.76 -2.72 -25.67
CA GLU A 86 -5.80 -1.93 -26.44
C GLU A 86 -5.21 -2.67 -27.66
N MET A 87 -5.73 -3.86 -28.01
CA MET A 87 -5.28 -4.67 -29.14
C MET A 87 -3.76 -4.98 -29.14
N LEU A 88 -3.19 -5.22 -27.96
CA LEU A 88 -1.76 -5.49 -27.75
C LEU A 88 -1.39 -6.97 -27.87
N GLY A 89 -2.38 -7.84 -28.07
CA GLY A 89 -2.24 -9.30 -28.12
C GLY A 89 -2.47 -9.97 -26.76
N GLU A 90 -2.36 -11.29 -26.75
CA GLU A 90 -2.56 -12.09 -25.54
C GLU A 90 -1.39 -11.95 -24.54
N GLY A 91 -1.62 -12.39 -23.31
CA GLY A 91 -0.66 -12.32 -22.20
C GLY A 91 -1.17 -11.46 -21.03
N ASP A 92 -0.47 -11.57 -19.90
CA ASP A 92 -0.86 -10.99 -18.62
C ASP A 92 0.30 -10.24 -17.92
N ALA A 93 1.41 -10.04 -18.63
CA ALA A 93 2.59 -9.36 -18.15
C ALA A 93 2.58 -7.88 -18.50
N MET A 94 3.04 -7.05 -17.56
CA MET A 94 3.33 -5.64 -17.80
C MET A 94 4.63 -5.52 -18.58
N ASP A 95 4.56 -5.59 -19.91
CA ASP A 95 5.69 -5.35 -20.81
C ASP A 95 5.80 -3.86 -21.20
N ALA A 96 6.87 -3.51 -21.94
CA ALA A 96 7.11 -2.13 -22.36
C ALA A 96 5.98 -1.56 -23.23
N ARG A 97 5.36 -2.39 -24.08
CA ARG A 97 4.27 -1.95 -24.95
C ARG A 97 3.00 -1.67 -24.13
N THR A 98 2.71 -2.52 -23.16
CA THR A 98 1.59 -2.38 -22.22
C THR A 98 1.78 -1.16 -21.32
N TRP A 99 2.98 -0.98 -20.77
CA TRP A 99 3.31 0.18 -19.93
C TRP A 99 3.16 1.51 -20.70
N LEU A 100 3.66 1.55 -21.93
CA LEU A 100 3.53 2.72 -22.80
C LEU A 100 2.06 3.02 -23.11
N ALA A 101 1.28 2.01 -23.51
CA ALA A 101 -0.15 2.17 -23.80
C ALA A 101 -0.95 2.59 -22.56
N LEU A 102 -0.58 2.08 -21.38
CA LEU A 102 -1.20 2.46 -20.10
C LEU A 102 -0.85 3.91 -19.70
N GLY A 103 0.15 4.51 -20.34
CA GLY A 103 0.62 5.87 -20.07
C GLY A 103 1.53 5.93 -18.84
N GLY A 104 2.25 4.86 -18.52
CA GLY A 104 3.04 4.75 -17.29
C GLY A 104 4.02 5.91 -17.06
N ASP A 105 4.82 6.26 -18.07
CA ASP A 105 5.79 7.37 -17.94
C ASP A 105 5.16 8.76 -18.15
N ALA A 106 4.01 8.82 -18.83
CA ALA A 106 3.29 10.08 -19.11
C ALA A 106 2.31 10.48 -18.01
N ALA A 107 1.98 9.56 -17.10
CA ALA A 107 1.12 9.83 -15.97
C ALA A 107 1.79 10.82 -15.01
N GLY A 108 1.09 11.91 -14.70
CA GLY A 108 1.44 12.77 -13.57
C GLY A 108 1.23 12.06 -12.23
N ASP A 109 1.15 12.83 -11.15
CA ASP A 109 1.04 12.25 -9.81
C ASP A 109 -0.22 11.39 -9.65
N ILE A 110 0.00 10.14 -9.22
CA ILE A 110 -1.06 9.15 -9.01
C ILE A 110 -1.33 8.92 -7.53
N VAL A 111 -0.34 9.16 -6.68
CA VAL A 111 -0.43 9.17 -5.22
C VAL A 111 -0.30 10.61 -4.77
N VAL A 112 -1.25 11.06 -3.97
CA VAL A 112 -1.32 12.40 -3.40
C VAL A 112 -1.56 12.31 -1.90
N GLU A 113 -1.20 13.37 -1.19
CA GLU A 113 -1.55 13.50 0.22
C GLU A 113 -3.06 13.72 0.38
N TYR A 114 -3.65 13.04 1.36
CA TYR A 114 -5.04 13.20 1.74
C TYR A 114 -5.12 13.41 3.25
N GLU A 115 -5.61 14.58 3.64
CA GLU A 115 -5.90 14.88 5.04
C GLU A 115 -7.29 14.32 5.41
N ILE A 116 -7.35 13.54 6.48
CA ILE A 116 -8.62 12.99 6.98
C ILE A 116 -9.44 14.16 7.54
N SER A 117 -10.56 14.46 6.90
CA SER A 117 -11.41 15.58 7.27
C SER A 117 -12.24 15.30 8.54
N ALA A 118 -12.79 16.36 9.14
CA ALA A 118 -13.78 16.23 10.20
C ALA A 118 -15.01 15.41 9.76
N LYS A 119 -15.39 15.50 8.48
CA LYS A 119 -16.50 14.71 7.92
C LYS A 119 -16.17 13.22 7.91
N ASP A 120 -14.95 12.86 7.51
CA ASP A 120 -14.49 11.48 7.50
C ASP A 120 -14.50 10.88 8.91
N SER A 121 -14.19 11.71 9.91
CA SER A 121 -14.07 11.31 11.30
C SER A 121 -15.38 11.26 12.07
N ASN A 122 -16.34 12.09 11.67
CA ASN A 122 -17.68 12.13 12.26
C ASN A 122 -18.63 11.11 11.63
N HIS A 123 -18.12 10.21 10.77
CA HIS A 123 -18.92 9.13 10.22
C HIS A 123 -19.39 8.17 11.32
N HIS A 124 -20.58 7.58 11.15
CA HIS A 124 -21.09 6.60 12.09
C HIS A 124 -20.40 5.25 11.87
N PHE A 125 -19.32 5.02 12.63
CA PHE A 125 -18.57 3.77 12.61
C PHE A 125 -19.26 2.66 13.42
N ALA A 126 -19.22 1.44 12.90
CA ALA A 126 -19.62 0.26 13.64
C ALA A 126 -18.52 -0.13 14.62
N LYS A 127 -18.88 -0.46 15.86
CA LYS A 127 -17.92 -0.98 16.84
C LYS A 127 -17.24 -2.28 16.37
N ARG A 128 -17.98 -3.11 15.64
CA ARG A 128 -17.51 -4.35 15.03
C ARG A 128 -18.48 -4.83 13.97
N ILE A 129 -17.96 -5.39 12.88
CA ILE A 129 -18.75 -6.12 11.88
C ILE A 129 -18.58 -7.62 12.13
N PRO A 130 -19.66 -8.38 12.41
CA PRO A 130 -19.58 -9.83 12.57
C PRO A 130 -19.13 -10.51 11.27
N ARG A 131 -18.42 -11.64 11.34
CA ARG A 131 -18.12 -12.46 10.15
C ARG A 131 -19.31 -13.27 9.61
N ASP A 132 -20.34 -13.44 10.42
CA ASP A 132 -21.53 -14.21 10.05
C ASP A 132 -22.52 -13.36 9.26
N TYR A 133 -22.85 -13.81 8.05
CA TYR A 133 -23.71 -13.07 7.12
C TYR A 133 -25.13 -12.88 7.65
N ALA A 134 -25.69 -13.84 8.37
CA ALA A 134 -27.04 -13.70 8.94
C ALA A 134 -27.09 -12.58 9.99
N ARG A 135 -26.03 -12.43 10.79
CA ARG A 135 -25.88 -11.29 11.71
C ARG A 135 -25.62 -9.98 10.98
N GLN A 136 -24.81 -9.97 9.92
CA GLN A 136 -24.60 -8.77 9.10
C GLN A 136 -25.93 -8.27 8.49
N ALA A 137 -26.78 -9.17 7.99
CA ALA A 137 -28.07 -8.86 7.40
C ALA A 137 -29.06 -8.19 8.38
N ARG A 138 -28.89 -8.41 9.70
CA ARG A 138 -29.70 -7.78 10.75
C ARG A 138 -29.17 -6.42 11.18
N MET A 139 -27.99 -6.01 10.72
CA MET A 139 -27.43 -4.70 11.05
C MET A 139 -28.24 -3.61 10.34
N LYS A 140 -28.49 -2.49 11.04
CA LYS A 140 -29.19 -1.32 10.45
C LYS A 140 -28.46 -0.78 9.20
N ARG A 141 -27.14 -0.91 9.16
CA ARG A 141 -26.27 -0.56 8.04
C ARG A 141 -24.94 -1.29 8.16
N LEU A 142 -24.42 -1.78 7.04
CA LEU A 142 -23.04 -2.25 6.95
C LEU A 142 -22.16 -1.03 6.66
N THR A 143 -21.52 -0.51 7.70
CA THR A 143 -20.65 0.67 7.66
C THR A 143 -19.21 0.27 7.97
N TYR A 144 -18.28 1.21 7.94
CA TYR A 144 -16.89 1.02 8.33
C TYR A 144 -16.73 0.96 9.86
N THR A 145 -15.61 0.41 10.33
CA THR A 145 -15.22 0.37 11.74
C THR A 145 -14.28 1.51 12.14
N SER A 146 -13.59 2.14 11.18
CA SER A 146 -12.69 3.26 11.45
C SER A 146 -12.54 4.23 10.25
N PRO A 147 -12.05 5.47 10.48
CA PRO A 147 -11.72 6.39 9.39
C PRO A 147 -10.67 5.81 8.43
N ARG A 148 -9.70 5.04 8.95
CA ARG A 148 -8.67 4.37 8.15
C ARG A 148 -9.29 3.32 7.22
N GLU A 149 -10.18 2.47 7.70
CA GLU A 149 -10.90 1.49 6.88
C GLU A 149 -11.71 2.16 5.79
N MET A 150 -12.43 3.23 6.15
CA MET A 150 -13.21 4.01 5.18
C MET A 150 -12.31 4.59 4.07
N ALA A 151 -11.18 5.19 4.43
CA ALA A 151 -10.22 5.70 3.46
C ALA A 151 -9.64 4.57 2.59
N ALA A 152 -9.25 3.47 3.21
CA ALA A 152 -8.70 2.31 2.51
C ALA A 152 -9.67 1.77 1.47
N GLN A 153 -10.94 1.58 1.83
CA GLN A 153 -11.99 1.14 0.91
C GLN A 153 -12.29 2.18 -0.17
N ARG A 154 -12.36 3.47 0.18
CA ARG A 154 -12.60 4.57 -0.78
C ARG A 154 -11.52 4.66 -1.86
N PHE A 155 -10.27 4.35 -1.49
CA PHE A 155 -9.13 4.40 -2.40
C PHE A 155 -8.68 3.02 -2.90
N HIS A 156 -9.46 1.96 -2.61
CA HIS A 156 -9.17 0.56 -2.99
C HIS A 156 -7.78 0.05 -2.56
N MET A 157 -7.28 0.53 -1.41
CA MET A 157 -5.99 0.15 -0.84
C MET A 157 -6.18 -0.70 0.42
N THR A 158 -5.10 -1.30 0.92
CA THR A 158 -5.13 -1.97 2.24
C THR A 158 -5.16 -0.96 3.37
N GLU A 159 -5.77 -1.33 4.49
CA GLU A 159 -5.60 -0.59 5.75
C GLU A 159 -4.14 -0.60 6.24
N HIS A 160 -3.34 -1.58 5.82
CA HIS A 160 -1.92 -1.70 6.17
C HIS A 160 -1.01 -0.92 5.23
N THR A 161 -1.55 -0.27 4.18
CA THR A 161 -0.76 0.57 3.30
C THR A 161 -0.14 1.66 4.18
N PRO A 162 1.19 1.83 4.16
CA PRO A 162 1.82 2.82 5.01
C PRO A 162 1.30 4.22 4.71
N SER A 163 0.99 4.97 5.76
CA SER A 163 0.48 6.32 5.66
C SER A 163 1.20 7.19 6.69
N ALA A 164 1.40 8.47 6.37
CA ALA A 164 1.84 9.43 7.37
C ALA A 164 0.79 9.53 8.50
N PRO A 165 1.20 9.85 9.73
CA PRO A 165 0.27 10.19 10.81
C PRO A 165 -0.61 11.38 10.41
N ASN A 166 -1.90 11.32 10.74
CA ASN A 166 -2.80 12.45 10.50
C ASN A 166 -2.39 13.63 11.40
N PRO A 167 -2.08 14.82 10.87
CA PRO A 167 -1.63 15.98 11.67
C PRO A 167 -2.67 16.50 12.68
N HIS A 168 -3.93 16.05 12.58
CA HIS A 168 -5.00 16.35 13.52
C HIS A 168 -5.40 15.09 14.32
N PRO A 169 -4.66 14.77 15.41
CA PRO A 169 -4.76 13.48 16.12
C PRO A 169 -5.99 13.32 17.03
N ASN A 170 -6.87 14.32 17.15
CA ASN A 170 -8.07 14.27 18.02
C ASN A 170 -9.21 13.40 17.46
N LEU A 171 -8.88 12.48 16.57
CA LEU A 171 -9.82 11.51 16.01
C LEU A 171 -9.66 10.20 16.77
N PRO A 172 -10.75 9.47 17.04
CA PRO A 172 -10.66 8.19 17.73
C PRO A 172 -9.71 7.27 16.96
N GLN A 173 -8.52 7.05 17.52
CA GLN A 173 -7.61 6.00 17.11
C GLN A 173 -8.15 4.69 17.70
N ALA A 174 -8.27 3.68 16.84
CA ALA A 174 -8.71 2.34 17.23
C ALA A 174 -7.66 1.63 18.09
#